data_AF-A8DWT1-F1
#
_entry.id   AF-A8DWT1-F1
#
_cell.length_a   1.000
_cell.length_b   1.000
_cell.length_c   1.000
_cell.angle_alpha   90.00
_cell.angle_beta   90.00
_cell.angle_gamma   90.00
#
_symmetry.space_group_name_H-M   'P 1'
#
loop_
_entity.id
_entity.type
_entity.pdbx_description
1 polymer ?
#
loop_
_entity_poly.entity_id
_entity_poly.type
_entity_poly.pdbx_seq_one_letter_code
_entity_poly.pdbx_strand_id
1 'polypeptide(L)'
;MTNVISITTALPITTTAISNENTQTVDARRLHEWLGSGKMFAHWIKQRIKLYGFVEGEDYLPVLARKNERGQPRQEYNITIDMAKHLAMMERNKQGHAARKYFIEMEKQAKGMFADMQVMATMSQGDMHRMLAARADEMDAARAALDLEKEVAAVTRAHFAQNSNPS
;
A
#
# COMPACT_ATOMS: atom_id res chain seq x y z
N MET A 1 -16.53 -2.93 -6.20
CA MET A 1 -15.29 -3.66 -5.87
C MET A 1 -14.19 -2.65 -6.08
N THR A 2 -13.56 -2.18 -5.00
CA THR A 2 -12.70 -0.99 -5.10
C THR A 2 -11.73 -1.02 -3.93
N ASN A 3 -10.43 -1.16 -4.19
CA ASN A 3 -9.37 -0.60 -3.33
C ASN A 3 -7.93 -0.85 -3.78
N VAL A 4 -7.66 -1.53 -4.90
CA VAL A 4 -6.28 -1.81 -5.28
C VAL A 4 -5.54 -0.58 -5.83
N ILE A 5 -6.27 0.39 -6.42
CA ILE A 5 -5.71 1.61 -7.00
C ILE A 5 -5.44 2.70 -5.94
N SER A 6 -5.92 2.54 -4.70
CA SER A 6 -5.93 3.63 -3.70
C SER A 6 -4.69 3.70 -2.80
N ILE A 7 -3.95 2.61 -2.57
CA ILE A 7 -2.91 2.61 -1.51
C ILE A 7 -1.66 3.37 -1.96
N THR A 8 -1.17 3.09 -3.19
CA THR A 8 0.05 3.70 -3.73
C THR A 8 -0.10 5.20 -4.01
N THR A 9 -1.31 5.63 -4.40
CA THR A 9 -1.60 7.06 -4.62
C THR A 9 -1.84 7.81 -3.31
N ALA A 10 -2.37 7.16 -2.28
CA ALA A 10 -2.65 7.80 -0.99
C ALA A 10 -1.43 7.91 -0.07
N LEU A 11 -0.47 6.98 -0.18
CA LEU A 11 0.72 6.92 0.67
C LEU A 11 1.97 7.13 -0.20
N PRO A 12 2.44 8.38 -0.38
CA PRO A 12 3.66 8.64 -1.12
C PRO A 12 4.84 7.97 -0.41
N ILE A 13 5.58 7.16 -1.16
CA ILE A 13 6.81 6.55 -0.68
C ILE A 13 7.93 7.56 -0.87
N THR A 14 8.61 7.89 0.22
CA THR A 14 9.81 8.74 0.23
C THR A 14 11.01 7.90 0.63
N THR A 15 12.20 8.30 0.20
CA THR A 15 13.44 7.69 0.67
C THR A 15 13.99 8.53 1.81
N THR A 16 14.19 7.92 2.98
CA THR A 16 14.77 8.57 4.16
C THR A 16 15.96 7.73 4.65
N ALA A 17 17.02 8.38 5.10
CA ALA A 17 18.16 7.69 5.71
C ALA A 17 17.77 7.16 7.10
N ILE A 18 17.52 5.86 7.22
CA ILE A 18 17.25 5.13 8.47
C ILE A 18 18.44 4.22 8.73
N SER A 19 19.04 4.23 9.93
CA SER A 19 20.28 3.47 10.23
C SER A 19 21.43 3.72 9.25
N ASN A 20 21.54 4.94 8.69
CA ASN A 20 22.50 5.31 7.63
C ASN A 20 22.30 4.60 6.28
N GLU A 21 21.16 3.93 6.08
CA GLU A 21 20.76 3.33 4.81
C GLU A 21 19.58 4.08 4.20
N ASN A 22 19.54 4.15 2.87
CA ASN A 22 18.42 4.75 2.14
C ASN A 22 17.22 3.81 2.16
N THR A 23 16.33 4.02 3.12
CA THR A 23 15.16 3.18 3.35
C THR A 23 13.90 3.85 2.81
N GLN A 24 13.05 3.06 2.16
CA GLN A 24 11.74 3.53 1.74
C GLN A 24 10.81 3.68 2.95
N THR A 25 10.27 4.87 3.09
CA THR A 25 9.43 5.28 4.21
C THR A 25 8.12 5.88 3.73
N VAL A 26 7.14 5.89 4.63
CA VAL A 26 5.87 6.60 4.45
C VAL A 26 5.58 7.49 5.65
N ASP A 27 4.76 8.51 5.44
CA ASP A 27 4.27 9.39 6.50
C ASP A 27 3.21 8.65 7.34
N ALA A 28 3.49 8.49 8.65
CA ALA A 28 2.60 7.79 9.56
C ALA A 28 1.23 8.48 9.75
N ARG A 29 1.16 9.81 9.61
CA ARG A 29 -0.08 10.58 9.72
C ARG A 29 -0.98 10.30 8.51
N ARG A 30 -0.40 10.26 7.32
CA ARG A 30 -1.16 9.86 6.11
C ARG A 30 -1.67 8.43 6.21
N LEU A 31 -0.84 7.51 6.73
CA LEU A 31 -1.28 6.14 6.99
C LEU A 31 -2.46 6.12 7.98
N HIS A 32 -2.37 6.86 9.08
CA HIS A 32 -3.44 6.94 10.07
C HIS A 32 -4.77 7.47 9.49
N GLU A 33 -4.69 8.52 8.68
CA GLU A 33 -5.85 9.10 7.98
C GLU A 33 -6.45 8.10 6.98
N TRP A 34 -5.60 7.43 6.19
CA TRP A 34 -6.04 6.42 5.23
C TRP A 34 -6.69 5.21 5.92
N LEU A 35 -6.13 4.78 7.06
CA LEU A 35 -6.72 3.72 7.88
C LEU A 35 -8.04 4.12 8.52
N GLY A 36 -8.35 5.43 8.63
CA GLY A 36 -9.57 5.92 9.25
C GLY A 36 -9.66 5.58 10.74
N SER A 37 -8.54 5.61 11.47
CA SER A 37 -8.54 5.33 12.91
C SER A 37 -9.26 6.45 13.67
N GLY A 38 -10.13 6.07 14.61
CA GLY A 38 -10.88 7.04 15.44
C GLY A 38 -10.08 7.64 16.59
N LYS A 39 -8.84 7.18 16.82
CA LYS A 39 -7.97 7.70 17.89
C LYS A 39 -7.24 8.95 17.42
N MET A 40 -6.86 9.82 18.37
CA MET A 40 -5.96 10.93 18.03
C MET A 40 -4.59 10.40 17.63
N PHE A 41 -4.05 10.87 16.49
CA PHE A 41 -2.79 10.40 15.91
C PHE A 41 -1.65 10.27 16.93
N ALA A 42 -1.41 11.30 17.75
CA ALA A 42 -0.32 11.31 18.72
C ALA A 42 -0.43 10.19 19.77
N HIS A 43 -1.64 9.86 20.22
CA HIS A 43 -1.87 8.75 21.13
C HIS A 43 -1.78 7.42 20.39
N TRP A 44 -2.36 7.34 19.19
CA TRP A 44 -2.34 6.14 18.35
C TRP A 44 -0.91 5.70 18.06
N ILE A 45 -0.06 6.56 17.50
CA ILE A 45 1.29 6.17 17.08
C ILE A 45 2.16 5.75 18.28
N LYS A 46 2.12 6.50 19.39
CA LYS A 46 2.86 6.16 20.62
C LYS A 46 2.41 4.82 21.20
N GLN A 47 1.09 4.58 21.22
CA GLN A 47 0.54 3.31 21.69
C GLN A 47 1.01 2.15 20.81
N ARG A 48 1.01 2.33 19.48
CA ARG A 48 1.38 1.28 18.52
C ARG A 48 2.87 0.98 18.54
N ILE A 49 3.74 2.01 18.62
CA ILE A 49 5.18 1.86 18.82
C ILE A 49 5.46 1.02 20.07
N LYS A 50 4.87 1.39 21.21
CA LYS A 50 5.06 0.66 22.46
C LYS A 50 4.51 -0.77 22.41
N LEU A 51 3.33 -0.96 21.82
CA LEU A 51 2.64 -2.25 21.82
C LEU A 51 3.36 -3.30 20.96
N TYR A 52 3.95 -2.89 19.84
CA TYR A 52 4.60 -3.79 18.89
C TYR A 52 6.12 -3.77 18.96
N GLY A 53 6.70 -2.93 19.83
CA GLY A 53 8.13 -2.87 20.06
C GLY A 53 8.91 -2.28 18.88
N PHE A 54 8.33 -1.34 18.14
CA PHE A 54 9.04 -0.67 17.05
C PHE A 54 10.20 0.16 17.59
N VAL A 55 11.33 0.11 16.89
CA VAL A 55 12.60 0.70 17.31
C VAL A 55 12.88 2.00 16.53
N GLU A 56 13.24 3.05 17.26
CA GLU A 56 13.65 4.32 16.65
C GLU A 56 15.00 4.15 15.93
N GLY A 57 15.08 4.67 14.70
CA GLY A 57 16.27 4.51 13.87
C GLY A 57 16.32 3.21 13.08
N GLU A 58 15.37 2.28 13.29
CA GLU A 58 15.20 1.05 12.51
C GLU A 58 13.82 1.02 11.81
N ASP A 59 12.74 1.14 12.59
CA ASP A 59 11.37 1.08 12.08
C ASP A 59 10.79 2.46 11.76
N TYR A 60 11.27 3.49 12.44
CA TYR A 60 10.77 4.85 12.27
C TYR A 60 11.80 5.92 12.62
N LEU A 61 11.55 7.13 12.14
CA LEU A 61 12.25 8.35 12.52
C LEU A 61 11.25 9.43 12.95
N PRO A 62 11.40 10.01 14.14
CA PRO A 62 10.62 11.17 14.55
C PRO A 62 11.01 12.39 13.71
N VAL A 63 10.02 13.04 13.11
CA VAL A 63 10.16 14.30 12.35
C VAL A 63 9.45 15.41 13.11
N LEU A 64 10.17 16.48 13.44
CA LEU A 64 9.56 17.69 13.99
C LEU A 64 8.89 18.45 12.84
N ALA A 65 7.56 18.50 12.83
CA ALA A 65 6.84 19.34 11.89
C ALA A 65 7.18 20.81 12.14
N ARG A 66 7.30 21.60 11.06
CA ARG A 66 7.57 23.04 11.17
C ARG A 66 6.50 23.71 12.03
N LYS A 67 6.90 24.64 12.89
CA LYS A 67 5.96 25.45 13.67
C LYS A 67 5.05 26.22 12.73
N ASN A 68 3.75 26.19 13.00
CA ASN A 68 2.84 27.21 12.51
C ASN A 68 2.99 28.46 13.41
N GLU A 69 2.67 29.65 12.89
CA GLU A 69 2.89 30.97 13.51
C GLU A 69 2.35 31.16 14.93
N ARG A 70 1.55 30.22 15.47
CA ARG A 70 0.93 30.28 16.81
C ARG A 70 1.02 28.99 17.64
N GLY A 71 1.82 27.99 17.24
CA GLY A 71 1.75 26.64 17.83
C GLY A 71 3.08 26.01 18.25
N GLN A 72 2.99 25.04 19.19
CA GLN A 72 4.08 24.09 19.47
C GLN A 72 4.29 23.18 18.24
N PRO A 73 5.56 22.84 17.91
CA PRO A 73 5.84 21.92 16.81
C PRO A 73 5.18 20.57 17.09
N ARG A 74 4.54 20.01 16.07
CA ARG A 74 3.90 18.69 16.18
C ARG A 74 4.93 17.60 15.90
N GLN A 75 4.87 16.53 16.68
CA GLN A 75 5.68 15.34 16.41
C GLN A 75 5.03 14.53 15.29
N GLU A 76 5.78 14.30 14.22
CA GLU A 76 5.46 13.42 13.10
C GLU A 76 6.47 12.28 13.03
N TYR A 77 6.19 11.29 12.18
CA TYR A 77 6.98 10.07 12.08
C TYR A 77 7.05 9.62 10.63
N ASN A 78 8.26 9.43 10.12
CA ASN A 78 8.50 8.64 8.92
C ASN A 78 8.67 7.19 9.38
N ILE A 79 7.90 6.27 8.81
CA ILE A 79 7.91 4.86 9.20
C ILE A 79 8.32 4.01 7.99
N THR A 80 9.00 2.89 8.22
CA THR A 80 9.33 1.95 7.16
C THR A 80 8.07 1.38 6.53
N ILE A 81 8.19 0.89 5.29
CA ILE A 81 7.10 0.18 4.62
C ILE A 81 6.63 -1.02 5.47
N ASP A 82 7.53 -1.72 6.14
CA ASP A 82 7.19 -2.90 6.93
C ASP A 82 6.44 -2.55 8.22
N MET A 83 6.86 -1.49 8.91
CA MET A 83 6.08 -0.93 10.01
C MET A 83 4.68 -0.51 9.53
N ALA A 84 4.57 0.16 8.38
CA ALA A 84 3.29 0.58 7.82
C ALA A 84 2.37 -0.62 7.48
N LYS A 85 2.92 -1.68 6.88
CA LYS A 85 2.20 -2.94 6.61
C LYS A 85 1.67 -3.53 7.90
N HIS A 86 2.52 -3.64 8.93
CA HIS A 86 2.13 -4.18 10.23
C HIS A 86 0.98 -3.36 10.84
N LEU A 87 1.13 -2.03 10.90
CA LEU A 87 0.10 -1.14 11.43
C LEU A 87 -1.23 -1.29 10.69
N ALA A 88 -1.21 -1.35 9.36
CA ALA A 88 -2.40 -1.54 8.56
C ALA A 88 -3.10 -2.88 8.88
N MET A 89 -2.34 -3.96 9.02
CA MET A 89 -2.88 -5.28 9.37
C MET A 89 -3.52 -5.33 10.76
N MET A 90 -3.06 -4.49 11.70
CA MET A 90 -3.52 -4.50 13.09
C MET A 90 -4.68 -3.56 13.42
N GLU A 91 -5.10 -2.70 12.48
CA GLU A 91 -6.17 -1.72 12.72
C GLU A 91 -7.58 -2.37 12.78
N ARG A 92 -7.70 -3.68 12.51
CA ARG A 92 -8.94 -4.49 12.63
C ARG A 92 -10.18 -3.84 12.00
N ASN A 93 -10.00 -3.16 10.88
CA ASN A 93 -11.07 -2.48 10.15
C ASN A 93 -11.10 -2.89 8.68
N LYS A 94 -12.07 -2.39 7.91
CA LYS A 94 -12.23 -2.74 6.49
C LYS A 94 -10.98 -2.43 5.67
N GLN A 95 -10.29 -1.32 5.96
CA GLN A 95 -9.07 -0.92 5.26
C GLN A 95 -7.90 -1.84 5.60
N GLY A 96 -7.73 -2.18 6.88
CA GLY A 96 -6.72 -3.14 7.32
C GLY A 96 -6.93 -4.55 6.73
N HIS A 97 -8.18 -5.00 6.61
CA HIS A 97 -8.50 -6.26 5.94
C HIS A 97 -8.19 -6.23 4.45
N ALA A 98 -8.52 -5.13 3.77
CA ALA A 98 -8.19 -4.93 2.37
C ALA A 98 -6.67 -4.89 2.14
N ALA A 99 -5.93 -4.16 2.99
CA ALA A 99 -4.47 -4.12 2.95
C ALA A 99 -3.87 -5.51 3.15
N ARG A 100 -4.34 -6.28 4.16
CA ARG A 100 -3.87 -7.64 4.40
C ARG A 100 -4.09 -8.55 3.19
N LYS A 101 -5.29 -8.55 2.62
CA LYS A 101 -5.60 -9.35 1.42
C LYS A 101 -4.70 -8.98 0.26
N TYR A 102 -4.51 -7.69 0.03
CA TYR A 102 -3.65 -7.20 -1.03
C TYR A 102 -2.20 -7.67 -0.85
N PHE A 103 -1.60 -7.48 0.33
CA PHE A 103 -0.21 -7.87 0.57
C PHE A 103 0.00 -9.39 0.48
N ILE A 104 -0.94 -10.20 0.98
CA ILE A 104 -0.88 -11.66 0.84
C ILE A 104 -0.92 -12.06 -0.64
N GLU A 105 -1.78 -11.41 -1.42
CA GLU A 105 -1.91 -11.69 -2.84
C GLU A 105 -0.64 -11.31 -3.61
N MET A 106 -0.07 -10.13 -3.32
CA MET A 106 1.20 -9.71 -3.91
C MET A 106 2.36 -10.65 -3.54
N GLU A 107 2.41 -11.13 -2.29
CA GLU A 107 3.42 -12.10 -1.86
C GLU A 107 3.29 -13.44 -2.62
N LYS A 108 2.05 -13.91 -2.84
CA LYS A 108 1.80 -15.11 -3.65
C LYS A 108 2.23 -14.92 -5.10
N GLN A 109 1.90 -13.77 -5.70
CA GLN A 109 2.30 -13.45 -7.07
C GLN A 109 3.81 -13.39 -7.22
N ALA A 110 4.49 -12.69 -6.31
CA ALA A 110 5.96 -12.63 -6.29
C ALA A 110 6.57 -14.03 -6.19
N LYS A 111 6.10 -14.88 -5.26
CA LYS A 111 6.56 -16.27 -5.14
C LYS A 111 6.31 -17.09 -6.42
N GLY A 112 5.16 -16.91 -7.06
CA GLY A 112 4.84 -17.52 -8.35
C GLY A 112 5.83 -17.10 -9.43
N MET A 113 6.13 -15.80 -9.55
CA MET A 113 7.11 -15.29 -10.52
C MET A 113 8.51 -15.86 -10.28
N PHE A 114 8.94 -15.96 -9.02
CA PHE A 114 10.23 -16.59 -8.70
C PHE A 114 10.26 -18.07 -9.10
N ALA A 115 9.17 -18.81 -8.86
CA ALA A 115 9.06 -20.21 -9.29
C ALA A 115 9.07 -20.33 -10.82
N ASP A 116 8.29 -19.51 -11.52
CA ASP A 116 8.23 -19.44 -12.98
C ASP A 116 9.63 -19.17 -13.56
N MET A 117 10.37 -18.21 -12.99
CA MET A 117 11.73 -17.87 -13.41
C MET A 117 12.71 -19.04 -13.21
N GLN A 118 12.57 -19.79 -12.11
CA GLN A 118 13.41 -20.95 -11.84
C GLN A 118 13.13 -22.10 -12.81
N VAL A 119 11.87 -22.31 -13.18
CA VAL A 119 11.47 -23.27 -14.21
C VAL A 119 12.04 -22.85 -15.57
N MET A 120 11.88 -21.59 -15.98
CA MET A 120 12.44 -21.05 -17.24
C MET A 120 13.94 -21.29 -17.37
N ALA A 121 14.69 -21.17 -16.27
CA ALA A 121 16.15 -21.34 -16.28
C ALA A 121 16.62 -22.76 -16.62
N THR A 122 15.74 -23.77 -16.56
CA THR A 122 16.10 -25.20 -16.74
C THR A 122 15.41 -25.86 -17.93
N MET A 123 14.45 -25.18 -18.58
CA MET A 123 13.69 -25.72 -19.70
C MET A 123 14.40 -25.53 -21.06
N SER A 124 13.93 -26.27 -22.07
CA SER A 124 14.39 -26.09 -23.46
C SER A 124 13.91 -24.74 -24.03
N GLN A 125 14.66 -24.20 -24.99
CA GLN A 125 14.33 -22.90 -25.60
C GLN A 125 12.93 -22.89 -26.26
N GLY A 126 12.50 -24.00 -26.87
CA GLY A 126 11.18 -24.12 -27.48
C GLY A 126 10.04 -24.14 -26.45
N ASP A 127 10.25 -24.80 -25.31
CA ASP A 127 9.27 -24.83 -24.22
C ASP A 127 9.16 -23.47 -23.51
N MET A 128 10.29 -22.80 -23.31
CA MET A 128 10.33 -21.44 -22.76
C MET A 128 9.53 -20.47 -23.64
N HIS A 129 9.71 -20.51 -24.96
CA HIS A 129 8.99 -19.61 -25.87
C HIS A 129 7.47 -19.84 -25.83
N ARG A 130 7.03 -21.11 -25.80
CA ARG A 130 5.61 -21.46 -25.66
C ARG A 130 5.01 -20.97 -24.35
N MET A 131 5.75 -21.13 -23.25
CA MET A 131 5.31 -20.69 -21.93
C MET A 131 5.20 -19.16 -21.84
N LEU A 132 6.18 -18.42 -22.38
CA LEU A 132 6.15 -16.95 -22.43
C LEU A 132 4.99 -16.43 -23.29
N ALA A 133 4.71 -17.09 -24.42
CA ALA A 133 3.57 -16.74 -25.27
C ALA A 133 2.23 -16.92 -24.53
N ALA A 134 2.03 -18.08 -23.88
CA ALA A 134 0.84 -18.33 -23.07
C ALA A 134 0.67 -17.30 -21.94
N ARG A 135 1.77 -16.92 -21.29
CA ARG A 135 1.77 -15.90 -20.22
C ARG A 135 1.44 -14.50 -20.74
N ALA A 136 1.91 -14.15 -21.93
CA ALA A 136 1.59 -12.88 -22.58
C ALA A 136 0.08 -12.80 -22.90
N ASP A 137 -0.50 -13.88 -23.43
CA ASP A 137 -1.95 -13.97 -23.68
C ASP A 137 -2.76 -13.81 -22.38
N GLU A 138 -2.33 -14.44 -21.29
CA GLU A 138 -2.93 -14.28 -19.97
C GLU A 138 -2.84 -12.83 -19.45
N MET A 139 -1.69 -12.17 -19.65
CA MET A 139 -1.50 -10.78 -19.24
C MET A 139 -2.37 -9.81 -20.04
N ASP A 140 -2.49 -10.01 -21.34
CA ASP A 140 -3.34 -9.18 -22.21
C ASP A 140 -4.82 -9.34 -21.84
N ALA A 141 -5.27 -10.58 -21.54
CA ALA A 141 -6.61 -10.84 -21.04
C ALA A 141 -6.85 -10.17 -19.67
N ALA A 142 -5.89 -10.24 -18.75
CA ALA A 142 -5.99 -9.60 -17.44
C ALA A 142 -6.02 -8.07 -17.54
N ARG A 143 -5.25 -7.48 -18.46
CA ARG A 143 -5.24 -6.04 -18.72
C ARG A 143 -6.59 -5.58 -19.27
N ALA A 144 -7.17 -6.30 -20.23
CA ALA A 144 -8.49 -6.01 -20.77
C ALA A 144 -9.58 -6.07 -19.70
N ALA A 145 -9.53 -7.07 -18.80
CA ALA A 145 -10.48 -7.18 -17.68
C ALA A 145 -10.39 -6.00 -16.70
N LEU A 146 -9.17 -5.55 -16.39
CA LEU A 146 -8.94 -4.39 -15.52
C LEU A 146 -9.48 -3.09 -16.13
N ASP A 147 -9.29 -2.91 -17.43
CA ASP A 147 -9.76 -1.70 -18.12
C ASP A 147 -11.30 -1.67 -18.20
N LEU A 148 -11.94 -2.82 -18.40
CA LEU A 148 -13.41 -2.94 -18.29
C LEU A 148 -13.90 -2.61 -16.87
N GLU A 149 -13.21 -3.08 -15.81
CA GLU A 149 -13.58 -2.76 -14.42
C GLU A 149 -13.50 -1.25 -14.15
N LYS A 150 -12.46 -0.58 -14.67
CA LYS A 150 -12.32 0.89 -14.57
C LYS A 150 -13.44 1.63 -15.30
N GLU A 151 -13.82 1.18 -16.50
CA GLU A 151 -14.94 1.77 -17.26
C GLU A 151 -16.27 1.62 -16.53
N VAL A 152 -16.58 0.41 -16.04
CA VAL A 152 -17.80 0.15 -15.25
C VAL A 152 -17.81 1.01 -13.98
N ALA A 153 -16.68 1.17 -13.30
CA ALA A 153 -16.56 2.02 -12.13
C ALA A 153 -16.69 3.53 -12.44
N ALA A 154 -16.33 3.96 -13.65
CA ALA A 154 -16.50 5.33 -14.11
C ALA A 154 -17.98 5.62 -14.44
N VAL A 155 -18.64 4.72 -15.18
CA VAL A 155 -20.07 4.83 -15.51
C VAL A 155 -20.93 4.83 -14.24
N THR A 156 -20.63 3.94 -13.28
CA THR A 156 -21.36 3.86 -12.01
C THR A 156 -21.24 5.17 -11.22
N ARG A 157 -20.03 5.75 -11.11
CA ARG A 157 -19.81 7.04 -10.43
C ARG A 157 -20.55 8.19 -11.10
N ALA A 158 -20.58 8.24 -12.44
CA ALA A 158 -21.32 9.27 -13.17
C ALA A 158 -22.83 9.18 -12.93
N HIS A 159 -23.37 7.96 -12.86
CA HIS A 159 -24.80 7.72 -12.62
C HIS A 159 -25.24 8.18 -11.20
N PHE A 160 -24.43 7.91 -10.17
CA PHE A 160 -24.74 8.35 -8.80
C PHE A 160 -24.60 9.87 -8.61
N ALA A 161 -23.69 10.54 -9.34
CA ALA A 161 -23.54 11.99 -9.28
C ALA A 161 -24.75 12.74 -9.86
N GLN A 162 -25.41 12.20 -10.89
CA GLN A 162 -26.59 12.82 -11.51
C GLN A 162 -27.87 12.71 -10.67
N ASN A 163 -27.96 11.73 -9.77
CA ASN A 163 -29.12 11.52 -8.88
C ASN A 163 -29.01 12.18 -7.50
N SER A 164 -27.92 12.91 -7.23
CA SER A 164 -27.65 13.51 -5.91
C SER A 164 -27.96 15.02 -5.82
N ASN A 165 -28.71 15.58 -6.76
CA ASN A 165 -29.10 16.99 -6.73
C ASN A 165 -30.52 17.13 -6.14
N PRO A 166 -30.69 17.52 -4.87
CA PRO A 166 -32.02 17.78 -4.33
C PRO A 166 -32.49 19.17 -4.82
N SER A 167 -33.67 19.19 -5.44
CA SER A 167 -34.49 20.40 -5.56
C SER A 167 -34.92 20.93 -4.20
#